data_AF-A0A2Z6QLA0-F1
#
_entry.id   AF-A0A2Z6QLA0-F1
#
_cell.length_a   1.000
_cell.length_b   1.000
_cell.length_c   1.000
_cell.angle_alpha   90.00
_cell.angle_beta   90.00
_cell.angle_gamma   90.00
#
_symmetry.space_group_name_H-M   'P 1'
#
loop_
_entity.id
_entity.type
_entity.pdbx_description
1 polymer ?
#
loop_
_entity_poly.entity_id
_entity_poly.type
_entity_poly.pdbx_seq_one_letter_code
_entity_poly.pdbx_strand_id
1 'polypeptide(L)'
;MSQQNTVGGKDTLVNQLLVIKLAFLGESTVGKTSIVHKFVNYEFQENREQTINGAFLTQKCRLGDKIIRFEIWDIVDRKSYHTLIYRNAHVVVVVYDVTNVDSFDKAKSLIRELKSQVDPKVVIFLVGNKIDLSERQVPTEEVKDYALEFGLLFYETSAKTDDGIRTIFTKIAEKFVSDDSFPAEENVD
;
A
#
# COMPACT_ATOMS: atom_id res chain seq x y z
N MET A 1 -17.24 51.01 36.61
CA MET A 1 -18.29 50.56 35.68
C MET A 1 -17.82 49.27 35.05
N SER A 2 -18.54 48.21 35.34
CA SER A 2 -18.31 46.83 34.89
C SER A 2 -19.01 46.56 33.56
N GLN A 3 -18.45 45.62 32.77
CA GLN A 3 -19.04 44.66 31.81
C GLN A 3 -18.05 44.48 30.64
N GLN A 4 -17.30 43.37 30.49
CA GLN A 4 -17.64 41.97 30.12
C GLN A 4 -17.95 41.71 28.63
N ASN A 5 -17.38 40.58 28.17
CA ASN A 5 -17.72 39.70 27.04
C ASN A 5 -17.07 39.94 25.67
N THR A 6 -16.68 38.94 24.87
CA THR A 6 -16.12 37.57 24.98
C THR A 6 -15.99 37.05 23.52
N VAL A 7 -15.25 35.93 23.33
CA VAL A 7 -15.25 35.04 22.14
C VAL A 7 -14.45 35.59 20.94
N GLY A 8 -13.47 34.92 20.32
CA GLY A 8 -13.15 33.49 20.15
C GLY A 8 -12.86 33.31 18.65
N GLY A 9 -11.73 32.70 18.26
CA GLY A 9 -11.34 32.75 16.85
C GLY A 9 -10.19 31.87 16.41
N LYS A 10 -10.30 30.57 16.68
CA LYS A 10 -9.71 29.43 15.94
C LYS A 10 -8.18 29.30 15.96
N ASP A 11 -7.73 28.35 16.79
CA ASP A 11 -6.65 27.45 16.41
C ASP A 11 -6.85 27.06 14.95
N THR A 12 -6.00 27.60 14.08
CA THR A 12 -5.94 27.15 12.71
C THR A 12 -5.34 25.75 12.80
N LEU A 13 -6.21 24.73 12.86
CA LEU A 13 -5.81 23.35 12.65
C LEU A 13 -5.14 23.31 11.28
N VAL A 14 -3.82 23.42 11.28
CA VAL A 14 -3.01 23.14 10.11
C VAL A 14 -3.27 21.66 9.85
N ASN A 15 -4.05 21.34 8.81
CA ASN A 15 -4.25 19.95 8.41
C ASN A 15 -2.84 19.38 8.12
N GLN A 16 -2.31 18.59 9.05
CA GLN A 16 -0.99 18.00 8.89
C GLN A 16 -1.03 17.09 7.66
N LEU A 17 -0.23 17.45 6.65
CA LEU A 17 -0.03 16.61 5.48
C LEU A 17 0.98 15.52 5.85
N LEU A 18 0.54 14.27 5.84
CA LEU A 18 1.42 13.11 6.03
C LEU A 18 1.71 12.48 4.68
N VAL A 19 2.98 12.15 4.45
CA VAL A 19 3.44 11.51 3.21
C VAL A 19 3.76 10.05 3.50
N ILE A 20 3.14 9.14 2.74
CA ILE A 20 3.38 7.70 2.87
C ILE A 20 3.99 7.18 1.58
N LYS A 21 5.23 6.67 1.68
CA LYS A 21 5.96 6.07 0.57
C LYS A 21 5.64 4.58 0.47
N LEU A 22 5.05 4.18 -0.66
CA LEU A 22 4.56 2.83 -0.94
C LEU A 22 5.29 2.20 -2.13
N ALA A 23 5.81 0.99 -1.95
CA ALA A 23 6.33 0.21 -3.07
C ALA A 23 5.42 -1.00 -3.33
N PHE A 24 4.95 -1.17 -4.58
CA PHE A 24 4.22 -2.36 -5.00
C PHE A 24 5.18 -3.36 -5.64
N LEU A 25 5.21 -4.58 -5.11
CA LEU A 25 6.06 -5.68 -5.58
C LEU A 25 5.25 -6.96 -5.78
N GLY A 26 5.81 -7.91 -6.53
CA GLY A 26 5.16 -9.14 -6.93
C GLY A 26 5.44 -9.47 -8.40
N GLU A 27 5.07 -10.68 -8.83
CA GLU A 27 5.29 -11.15 -10.20
C GLU A 27 4.61 -10.23 -11.24
N SER A 28 5.06 -10.28 -12.49
CA SER A 28 4.28 -9.75 -13.62
C SER A 28 2.83 -10.26 -13.59
N THR A 29 1.88 -9.49 -14.13
CA THR A 29 0.47 -9.87 -14.34
C THR A 29 -0.41 -10.15 -13.11
N VAL A 30 0.13 -10.13 -11.88
CA VAL A 30 -0.66 -10.25 -10.63
C VAL A 30 -1.61 -9.07 -10.38
N GLY A 31 -1.41 -7.95 -11.10
CA GLY A 31 -2.32 -6.80 -11.08
C GLY A 31 -1.93 -5.65 -10.16
N LYS A 32 -0.65 -5.53 -9.79
CA LYS A 32 -0.08 -4.37 -9.06
C LYS A 32 -0.52 -3.03 -9.65
N THR A 33 -0.21 -2.83 -10.92
CA THR A 33 -0.57 -1.64 -11.68
C THR A 33 -2.08 -1.40 -11.70
N SER A 34 -2.89 -2.46 -11.82
CA SER A 34 -4.35 -2.33 -11.82
C SER A 34 -4.89 -1.88 -10.46
N ILE A 35 -4.35 -2.39 -9.34
CA ILE A 35 -4.70 -1.93 -8.00
C ILE A 35 -4.35 -0.44 -7.83
N VAL A 36 -3.13 -0.06 -8.22
CA VAL A 36 -2.66 1.32 -8.11
C VAL A 36 -3.52 2.26 -8.96
N HIS A 37 -3.77 1.93 -10.23
CA HIS A 37 -4.62 2.74 -11.09
C HIS A 37 -6.07 2.78 -10.62
N LYS A 38 -6.60 1.68 -10.08
CA LYS A 38 -7.95 1.67 -9.52
C LYS A 38 -8.07 2.63 -8.35
N PHE A 39 -7.05 2.73 -7.51
CA PHE A 39 -7.01 3.69 -6.41
C PHE A 39 -6.78 5.15 -6.83
N VAL A 40 -5.86 5.39 -7.78
CA VAL A 40 -5.50 6.75 -8.19
C VAL A 40 -6.54 7.36 -9.14
N ASN A 41 -7.00 6.58 -10.12
CA ASN A 41 -7.85 7.05 -11.22
C ASN A 41 -9.32 6.60 -11.10
N TYR A 42 -9.66 5.73 -10.15
CA TYR A 42 -10.99 5.09 -10.02
C TYR A 42 -11.39 4.18 -11.21
N GLU A 43 -10.45 3.91 -12.12
CA GLU A 43 -10.67 3.18 -13.37
C GLU A 43 -10.00 1.81 -13.36
N PHE A 44 -10.60 0.85 -14.07
CA PHE A 44 -10.01 -0.45 -14.39
C PHE A 44 -9.89 -0.61 -15.91
N GLN A 45 -8.79 -1.17 -16.39
CA GLN A 45 -8.55 -1.46 -17.80
C GLN A 45 -8.39 -2.96 -18.00
N GLU A 46 -9.33 -3.57 -18.72
CA GLU A 46 -9.39 -5.04 -18.89
C GLU A 46 -8.22 -5.57 -19.74
N ASN A 47 -7.89 -4.90 -20.85
CA ASN A 47 -6.81 -5.29 -21.74
C ASN A 47 -5.57 -4.43 -21.53
N ARG A 48 -5.13 -4.29 -20.28
CA ARG A 48 -3.95 -3.48 -19.98
C ARG A 48 -2.69 -4.15 -20.47
N GLU A 49 -1.90 -3.43 -21.26
CA GLU A 49 -0.58 -3.88 -21.68
C GLU A 49 0.36 -4.05 -20.48
N GLN A 50 1.32 -4.99 -20.59
CA GLN A 50 2.30 -5.19 -19.55
C GLN A 50 3.07 -3.88 -19.28
N THR A 51 3.25 -3.56 -18.01
CA THR A 51 4.00 -2.38 -17.59
C THR A 51 5.46 -2.53 -18.02
N ILE A 52 5.87 -1.76 -19.03
CA ILE A 52 7.24 -1.80 -19.59
C ILE A 52 8.21 -1.01 -18.69
N ASN A 53 7.76 0.15 -18.22
CA ASN A 53 8.53 1.06 -17.36
C ASN A 53 7.81 1.21 -16.02
N GLY A 54 8.54 1.18 -14.91
CA GLY A 54 7.98 1.49 -13.59
C GLY A 54 7.37 2.88 -13.56
N ALA A 55 6.39 3.08 -12.69
CA ALA A 55 5.68 4.35 -12.57
C ALA A 55 5.74 4.90 -11.13
N PHE A 56 5.76 6.23 -11.04
CA PHE A 56 5.58 6.96 -9.78
C PHE A 56 4.24 7.70 -9.85
N LEU A 57 3.34 7.40 -8.93
CA LEU A 57 2.02 8.01 -8.85
C LEU A 57 1.80 8.62 -7.47
N THR A 58 0.98 9.66 -7.39
CA THR A 58 0.58 10.25 -6.11
C THR A 58 -0.92 10.29 -5.99
N GLN A 59 -1.44 10.01 -4.79
CA GLN A 59 -2.87 10.17 -4.50
C GLN A 59 -3.08 10.75 -3.11
N LYS A 60 -3.97 11.74 -3.00
CA LYS A 60 -4.35 12.32 -1.71
C LYS A 60 -5.65 11.73 -1.22
N CYS A 61 -5.71 11.39 0.06
CA CYS A 61 -6.95 11.04 0.74
C CYS A 61 -7.02 11.69 2.12
N ARG A 62 -8.19 11.61 2.75
CA ARG A 62 -8.43 12.14 4.09
C ARG A 62 -8.63 10.98 5.05
N LEU A 63 -7.93 11.00 6.18
CA LEU A 63 -8.13 10.07 7.30
C LEU A 63 -8.43 10.89 8.55
N GLY A 64 -9.71 10.99 8.90
CA GLY A 64 -10.18 11.88 9.97
C GLY A 64 -9.93 13.36 9.65
N ASP A 65 -9.10 14.01 10.46
CA ASP A 65 -8.62 15.39 10.30
C ASP A 65 -7.30 15.49 9.52
N LYS A 66 -6.62 14.37 9.26
CA LYS A 66 -5.33 14.34 8.56
C LYS A 66 -5.51 14.22 7.05
N ILE A 67 -4.61 14.86 6.29
CA ILE A 67 -4.50 14.67 4.85
C ILE A 67 -3.31 13.76 4.61
N ILE A 68 -3.55 12.64 3.92
CA ILE A 68 -2.52 11.68 3.56
C ILE A 68 -2.20 11.84 2.08
N ARG A 69 -0.93 11.98 1.72
CA ARG A 69 -0.42 11.85 0.36
C ARG A 69 0.32 10.53 0.23
N PHE A 70 -0.24 9.61 -0.54
CA PHE A 70 0.50 8.43 -0.97
C PHE A 70 1.44 8.80 -2.10
N GLU A 71 2.68 8.37 -1.98
CA GLU A 71 3.70 8.34 -3.02
C GLU A 71 3.92 6.86 -3.38
N ILE A 72 3.50 6.46 -4.58
CA ILE A 72 3.34 5.06 -4.97
C ILE A 72 4.30 4.74 -6.09
N TRP A 73 5.22 3.82 -5.82
CA TRP A 73 6.09 3.21 -6.82
C TRP A 73 5.46 1.90 -7.30
N ASP A 74 4.95 1.92 -8.54
CA ASP A 74 4.51 0.72 -9.26
C ASP A 74 5.71 0.12 -10.00
N ILE A 75 6.28 -0.92 -9.42
CA ILE A 75 7.56 -1.46 -9.84
C ILE A 75 7.35 -2.63 -10.82
N VAL A 76 8.00 -2.54 -11.98
CA VAL A 76 8.09 -3.64 -12.96
C VAL A 76 9.18 -4.60 -12.54
N ASP A 77 9.03 -5.91 -12.73
CA ASP A 77 9.95 -6.98 -12.27
C ASP A 77 11.36 -7.01 -12.97
N ARG A 78 12.08 -5.88 -13.01
CA ARG A 78 13.49 -5.80 -13.43
C ARG A 78 14.43 -5.55 -12.24
N LYS A 79 14.91 -6.64 -11.64
CA LYS A 79 15.67 -6.76 -10.38
C LYS A 79 16.80 -5.76 -10.09
N SER A 80 17.30 -5.01 -11.08
CA SER A 80 18.54 -4.22 -10.95
C SER A 80 18.37 -2.84 -10.29
N TYR A 81 17.17 -2.24 -10.25
CA TYR A 81 16.96 -0.87 -9.73
C TYR A 81 15.99 -0.79 -8.53
N HIS A 82 15.41 -1.91 -8.12
CA HIS A 82 14.31 -1.93 -7.14
C HIS A 82 14.76 -1.74 -5.71
N THR A 83 16.00 -2.12 -5.43
CA THR A 83 16.58 -2.19 -4.09
C THR A 83 16.55 -0.83 -3.39
N LEU A 84 16.73 0.27 -4.13
CA LEU A 84 16.68 1.62 -3.54
C LEU A 84 15.26 2.08 -3.24
N ILE A 85 14.26 1.59 -3.98
CA ILE A 85 12.89 2.08 -3.89
C ILE A 85 12.18 1.51 -2.66
N TYR A 86 12.21 0.18 -2.49
CA TYR A 86 11.55 -0.43 -1.33
C TYR A 86 12.31 -0.26 -0.02
N ARG A 87 13.62 0.03 -0.04
CA ARG A 87 14.40 0.35 1.18
C ARG A 87 14.03 1.68 1.81
N ASN A 88 13.55 2.63 1.02
CA ASN A 88 13.08 3.93 1.48
C ASN A 88 11.54 4.00 1.58
N ALA A 89 10.85 2.89 1.37
CA ALA A 89 9.40 2.83 1.52
C ALA A 89 9.04 2.73 2.99
N HIS A 90 7.96 3.40 3.40
CA HIS A 90 7.35 3.18 4.70
C HIS A 90 6.59 1.85 4.71
N VAL A 91 5.95 1.52 3.58
CA VAL A 91 5.17 0.29 3.44
C VAL A 91 5.47 -0.36 2.09
N VAL A 92 5.62 -1.68 2.12
CA VAL A 92 5.76 -2.51 0.91
C VAL A 92 4.50 -3.36 0.77
N VAL A 93 3.86 -3.29 -0.39
CA VAL A 93 2.69 -4.10 -0.75
C VAL A 93 3.15 -5.20 -1.69
N VAL A 94 3.18 -6.44 -1.20
CA VAL A 94 3.49 -7.63 -1.99
C VAL A 94 2.19 -8.24 -2.49
N VAL A 95 2.02 -8.27 -3.81
CA VAL A 95 0.79 -8.73 -4.46
C VAL A 95 1.01 -10.10 -5.09
N TYR A 96 0.04 -10.99 -4.93
CA TYR A 96 -0.09 -12.24 -5.67
C TYR A 96 -1.49 -12.35 -6.28
N ASP A 97 -1.65 -13.27 -7.23
CA ASP A 97 -2.92 -13.59 -7.87
C ASP A 97 -3.53 -14.83 -7.20
N VAL A 98 -4.76 -14.72 -6.70
CA VAL A 98 -5.41 -15.84 -5.99
C VAL A 98 -5.68 -17.05 -6.89
N THR A 99 -5.65 -16.88 -8.21
CA THR A 99 -5.83 -17.96 -9.19
C THR A 99 -4.50 -18.55 -9.67
N ASN A 100 -3.36 -18.17 -9.08
CA ASN A 100 -2.04 -18.63 -9.52
C ASN A 100 -1.12 -18.92 -8.31
N VAL A 101 -0.92 -20.21 -8.01
CA VAL A 101 -0.06 -20.68 -6.90
C VAL A 101 1.39 -20.23 -7.07
N ASP A 102 1.94 -20.27 -8.29
CA ASP A 102 3.33 -19.86 -8.54
C ASP A 102 3.56 -18.39 -8.17
N SER A 103 2.55 -17.54 -8.39
CA SER A 103 2.62 -16.12 -8.01
C SER A 103 2.70 -15.94 -6.49
N PHE A 104 2.02 -16.80 -5.73
CA PHE A 104 2.09 -16.80 -4.27
C PHE A 104 3.44 -17.33 -3.77
N ASP A 105 3.98 -18.39 -4.37
CA ASP A 105 5.32 -18.89 -4.04
C ASP A 105 6.43 -17.85 -4.31
N LYS A 106 6.30 -17.08 -5.39
CA LYS A 106 7.19 -15.95 -5.69
C LYS A 106 7.02 -14.82 -4.67
N ALA A 107 5.79 -14.51 -4.26
CA ALA A 107 5.53 -13.55 -3.19
C ALA A 107 6.18 -13.97 -1.85
N LYS A 108 6.06 -15.25 -1.46
CA LYS A 108 6.72 -15.79 -0.25
C LYS A 108 8.24 -15.63 -0.31
N SER A 109 8.83 -15.93 -1.47
CA SER A 109 10.28 -15.79 -1.68
C SER A 109 10.72 -14.33 -1.57
N LEU A 110 10.00 -13.42 -2.20
CA LEU A 110 10.25 -11.98 -2.12
C LEU A 110 10.12 -11.46 -0.68
N ILE A 111 9.12 -11.90 0.09
CA ILE A 111 8.93 -11.49 1.48
C ILE A 111 10.12 -11.90 2.36
N ARG A 112 10.63 -13.12 2.17
CA ARG A 112 11.84 -13.59 2.88
C ARG A 112 13.04 -12.73 2.55
N GLU A 113 13.22 -12.37 1.28
CA GLU A 113 14.28 -11.45 0.84
C GLU A 113 14.11 -10.06 1.47
N LEU A 114 12.91 -9.48 1.40
CA LEU A 114 12.59 -8.16 1.97
C LEU A 114 12.92 -8.09 3.46
N LYS A 115 12.45 -9.06 4.26
CA LYS A 115 12.70 -9.12 5.70
C LYS A 115 14.19 -9.12 6.07
N SER A 116 15.07 -9.58 5.16
CA SER A 116 16.52 -9.57 5.37
C SER A 116 17.22 -8.30 4.88
N GLN A 117 16.56 -7.47 4.05
CA GLN A 117 17.19 -6.36 3.33
C GLN A 117 16.64 -4.97 3.66
N VAL A 118 15.43 -4.88 4.21
CA VAL A 118 14.76 -3.62 4.55
C VAL A 118 14.86 -3.33 6.04
N ASP A 119 14.66 -2.06 6.41
CA ASP A 119 14.56 -1.68 7.82
C ASP A 119 13.40 -2.47 8.48
N PRO A 120 13.59 -3.05 9.69
CA PRO A 120 12.53 -3.76 10.42
C PRO A 120 11.25 -2.94 10.65
N LYS A 121 11.32 -1.60 10.56
CA LYS A 121 10.18 -0.68 10.64
C LYS A 121 9.32 -0.66 9.37
N VAL A 122 9.83 -1.14 8.24
CA VAL A 122 9.03 -1.22 7.01
C VAL A 122 7.91 -2.22 7.21
N VAL A 123 6.68 -1.75 7.12
CA VAL A 123 5.50 -2.60 7.25
C VAL A 123 5.24 -3.29 5.91
N ILE A 124 5.00 -4.60 5.94
CA ILE A 124 4.74 -5.40 4.75
C ILE A 124 3.26 -5.81 4.75
N PHE A 125 2.57 -5.45 3.66
CA PHE A 125 1.22 -5.90 3.35
C PHE A 125 1.31 -7.02 2.30
N LEU A 126 0.67 -8.15 2.57
CA LEU A 126 0.48 -9.22 1.61
C LEU A 126 -0.95 -9.11 1.04
N VAL A 127 -1.07 -8.98 -0.27
CA VAL A 127 -2.35 -8.72 -0.94
C VAL A 127 -2.64 -9.80 -1.98
N GLY A 128 -3.72 -10.56 -1.78
CA GLY A 128 -4.28 -11.44 -2.80
C GLY A 128 -5.20 -10.68 -3.73
N ASN A 129 -4.88 -10.60 -5.01
CA ASN A 129 -5.69 -9.90 -6.00
C ASN A 129 -6.51 -10.88 -6.85
N LYS A 130 -7.51 -10.35 -7.56
CA LYS A 130 -8.40 -11.06 -8.49
C LYS A 130 -9.39 -12.01 -7.82
N ILE A 131 -9.87 -11.65 -6.62
CA ILE A 131 -10.91 -12.44 -5.92
C ILE A 131 -12.26 -12.50 -6.65
N ASP A 132 -12.45 -11.68 -7.68
CA ASP A 132 -13.59 -11.75 -8.58
C ASP A 132 -13.59 -13.00 -9.46
N LEU A 133 -12.45 -13.66 -9.62
CA LEU A 133 -12.33 -14.89 -10.40
C LEU A 133 -12.68 -16.12 -9.56
N SER A 134 -13.49 -17.02 -10.12
CA SER A 134 -13.92 -18.25 -9.43
C SER A 134 -12.85 -19.34 -9.35
N GLU A 135 -11.80 -19.28 -10.19
CA GLU A 135 -10.74 -20.30 -10.25
C GLU A 135 -9.65 -20.09 -9.18
N ARG A 136 -10.04 -19.84 -7.92
CA ARG A 136 -9.08 -19.72 -6.82
C ARG A 136 -8.25 -20.99 -6.68
N GLN A 137 -6.92 -20.82 -6.69
CA GLN A 137 -5.96 -21.91 -6.46
C GLN A 137 -5.23 -21.75 -5.13
N VAL A 138 -5.19 -20.53 -4.56
CA VAL A 138 -4.53 -20.24 -3.28
C VAL A 138 -5.59 -20.10 -2.18
N PRO A 139 -5.69 -21.06 -1.23
CA PRO A 139 -6.65 -21.00 -0.13
C PRO A 139 -6.38 -19.80 0.78
N THR A 140 -7.42 -19.05 1.14
CA THR A 140 -7.29 -17.86 2.01
C THR A 140 -6.68 -18.19 3.37
N GLU A 141 -7.01 -19.36 3.95
CA GLU A 141 -6.47 -19.79 5.25
C GLU A 141 -4.96 -20.04 5.19
N GLU A 142 -4.44 -20.64 4.12
CA GLU A 142 -2.99 -20.83 3.92
C GLU A 142 -2.25 -19.48 3.97
N VAL A 143 -2.83 -18.46 3.35
CA VAL A 143 -2.22 -17.13 3.29
C VAL A 143 -2.32 -16.39 4.61
N LYS A 144 -3.41 -16.57 5.35
CA LYS A 144 -3.56 -16.04 6.72
C LYS A 144 -2.53 -16.65 7.66
N ASP A 145 -2.35 -17.96 7.63
CA ASP A 145 -1.35 -18.66 8.45
C ASP A 145 0.06 -18.16 8.13
N TYR A 146 0.40 -18.07 6.83
CA TYR A 146 1.67 -17.51 6.39
C TYR A 146 1.86 -16.05 6.82
N ALA A 147 0.83 -15.22 6.68
CA ALA A 147 0.89 -13.82 7.10
C ALA A 147 1.10 -13.67 8.60
N LEU A 148 0.42 -14.50 9.41
CA LEU A 148 0.59 -14.52 10.86
C LEU A 148 2.02 -14.94 11.24
N GLU A 149 2.53 -16.03 10.65
CA GLU A 149 3.88 -16.55 10.90
C GLU A 149 4.97 -15.49 10.62
N PHE A 150 4.82 -14.72 9.54
CA PHE A 150 5.82 -13.72 9.12
C PHE A 150 5.53 -12.30 9.62
N GLY A 151 4.49 -12.11 10.43
CA GLY A 151 4.08 -10.82 10.97
C GLY A 151 3.74 -9.81 9.86
N LEU A 152 2.92 -10.24 8.90
CA LEU A 152 2.45 -9.46 7.76
C LEU A 152 0.99 -9.05 7.96
N LEU A 153 0.58 -7.96 7.31
CA LEU A 153 -0.83 -7.59 7.22
C LEU A 153 -1.41 -8.16 5.93
N PHE A 154 -2.42 -9.03 6.04
CA PHE A 154 -3.03 -9.70 4.89
C PHE A 154 -4.39 -9.11 4.52
N TYR A 155 -4.59 -8.86 3.23
CA TYR A 155 -5.86 -8.44 2.64
C TYR A 155 -6.08 -9.09 1.28
N GLU A 156 -7.33 -9.11 0.86
CA GLU A 156 -7.70 -9.52 -0.48
C GLU A 156 -8.37 -8.36 -1.23
N THR A 157 -8.20 -8.35 -2.55
CA THR A 157 -8.70 -7.29 -3.44
C THR A 157 -9.17 -7.84 -4.77
N SER A 158 -10.03 -7.09 -5.42
CA SER A 158 -10.22 -7.14 -6.86
C SER A 158 -10.12 -5.72 -7.42
N ALA A 159 -9.08 -5.50 -8.23
CA ALA A 159 -8.99 -4.27 -9.02
C ALA A 159 -10.13 -4.14 -10.03
N LYS A 160 -10.74 -5.25 -10.47
CA LYS A 160 -11.83 -5.28 -11.45
C LYS A 160 -13.14 -4.78 -10.84
N THR A 161 -13.50 -5.27 -9.66
CA THR A 161 -14.77 -4.93 -8.99
C THR A 161 -14.65 -3.78 -7.97
N ASP A 162 -13.44 -3.25 -7.75
CA ASP A 162 -13.11 -2.28 -6.67
C ASP A 162 -13.13 -2.88 -5.25
N ASP A 163 -13.35 -4.19 -5.13
CA ASP A 163 -13.41 -4.85 -3.82
C ASP A 163 -12.06 -4.77 -3.11
N GLY A 164 -12.08 -4.34 -1.86
CA GLY A 164 -10.89 -4.26 -1.00
C GLY A 164 -9.91 -3.13 -1.35
N ILE A 165 -10.03 -2.45 -2.49
CA ILE A 165 -9.08 -1.40 -2.93
C ILE A 165 -9.03 -0.27 -1.91
N ARG A 166 -10.16 0.37 -1.60
CA ARG A 166 -10.20 1.44 -0.59
C ARG A 166 -9.77 0.94 0.79
N THR A 167 -10.11 -0.30 1.12
CA THR A 167 -9.77 -0.92 2.41
C THR A 167 -8.26 -1.00 2.60
N ILE A 168 -7.50 -1.50 1.63
CA ILE A 168 -6.05 -1.66 1.78
C ILE A 168 -5.36 -0.30 1.98
N PHE A 169 -5.72 0.74 1.21
CA PHE A 169 -5.10 2.06 1.36
C PHE A 169 -5.50 2.74 2.67
N THR A 170 -6.75 2.56 3.11
CA THR A 170 -7.20 3.05 4.43
C THR A 170 -6.41 2.36 5.55
N LYS A 171 -6.23 1.04 5.49
CA LYS A 171 -5.49 0.27 6.50
C LYS A 171 -4.01 0.60 6.53
N ILE A 172 -3.41 0.88 5.38
CA ILE A 172 -2.05 1.40 5.28
C ILE A 172 -1.95 2.76 5.99
N ALA A 173 -2.87 3.69 5.72
CA ALA A 173 -2.86 5.01 6.35
C ALA A 173 -3.10 4.93 7.87
N GLU A 174 -4.06 4.11 8.31
CA GLU A 174 -4.32 3.87 9.73
C GLU A 174 -3.08 3.30 10.43
N LYS A 175 -2.44 2.28 9.84
CA LYS A 175 -1.22 1.68 10.38
C LYS A 175 -0.10 2.72 10.47
N PHE A 176 0.11 3.51 9.42
CA PHE A 176 1.11 4.57 9.40
C PHE A 176 0.88 5.63 10.48
N VAL A 177 -0.38 6.03 10.69
CA VAL A 177 -0.73 7.06 11.68
C VAL A 177 -0.67 6.53 13.12
N SER A 178 -0.95 5.25 13.33
CA SER A 178 -0.99 4.63 14.66
C SER A 178 0.37 4.16 15.18
N ASP A 179 1.38 4.10 14.32
CA ASP A 179 2.66 3.48 14.63
C ASP A 179 3.75 4.54 14.78
N ASP A 180 4.10 4.83 16.03
CA ASP A 180 5.12 5.82 16.41
C ASP A 180 6.53 5.48 15.86
N SER A 181 6.72 4.29 15.28
CA SER A 181 8.00 3.89 14.67
C SER A 181 8.24 4.52 13.29
N PHE A 182 7.20 5.04 12.64
CA PHE A 182 7.37 5.79 11.39
C PHE A 182 8.03 7.15 11.68
N PRO A 183 9.13 7.48 10.98
CA PRO A 183 9.76 8.78 11.17
C PRO A 183 8.77 9.87 10.77
N ALA A 184 8.52 10.82 11.67
CA ALA A 184 7.98 12.11 11.26
C ALA A 184 8.95 12.67 10.22
N GLU A 185 8.47 13.03 9.02
CA GLU A 185 9.36 13.71 8.06
C GLU A 185 9.87 14.98 8.74
N GLU A 186 11.18 15.06 8.99
CA GLU A 186 11.82 16.32 9.33
C GLU A 186 11.58 17.24 8.13
N ASN A 187 10.85 18.34 8.36
CA ASN A 187 10.72 19.38 7.36
C ASN A 187 12.13 19.89 7.05
N VAL A 188 12.65 19.53 5.88
CA VAL A 188 13.83 20.19 5.35
C VAL A 188 13.33 21.51 4.78
N ASP A 189 13.57 22.58 5.54
CA ASP A 189 13.33 23.98 5.15
C ASP A 189 13.94 24.33 3.78
#